data_AF-A0A381T8W2-F1
#
_entry.id   AF-A0A381T8W2-F1
#
_cell.length_a   1.000
_cell.length_b   1.000
_cell.length_c   1.000
_cell.angle_alpha   90.00
_cell.angle_beta   90.00
_cell.angle_gamma   90.00
#
_symmetry.space_group_name_H-M   'P 1'
#
loop_
_entity.id
_entity.type
_entity.pdbx_description
1 polymer ?
#
loop_
_entity_poly.entity_id
_entity_poly.type
_entity_poly.pdbx_seq_one_letter_code
_entity_poly.pdbx_strand_id
1 'polypeptide(L)' 'MVRIVAEGATEQELAAIAAAYEELWPNPSEARKAPEPPTEWRFSGRWWHGDDPGPDAR' A
#
# COMPACT_ATOMS: atom_id res chain seq x y z
N MET A 1 9.20 -7.09 12.94
CA MET A 1 10.44 -6.33 13.17
C MET A 1 10.88 -5.75 11.84
N VAL A 2 10.78 -4.44 11.66
CA VAL A 2 11.25 -3.76 10.44
C VAL A 2 12.74 -3.46 10.58
N ARG A 3 13.52 -3.70 9.54
CA ARG A 3 14.94 -3.36 9.49
C ARG A 3 15.15 -2.22 8.50
N ILE A 4 15.61 -1.08 9.01
CA ILE A 4 15.94 0.10 8.22
C ILE A 4 17.45 0.08 7.94
N VAL A 5 17.82 0.23 6.66
CA VAL A 5 19.21 0.32 6.21
C VAL A 5 19.32 1.51 5.26
N ALA A 6 20.27 2.40 5.53
CA ALA A 6 20.59 3.54 4.68
C ALA A 6 22.11 3.64 4.55
N GLU A 7 22.65 3.31 3.37
CA GLU A 7 24.10 3.36 3.13
C GLU A 7 24.61 4.80 3.20
N GLY A 8 25.71 5.02 3.93
CA GLY A 8 26.33 6.34 4.09
C GLY A 8 25.65 7.26 5.11
N ALA A 9 24.52 6.86 5.69
CA ALA A 9 23.88 7.62 6.75
C ALA A 9 24.70 7.57 8.05
N THR A 10 24.82 8.72 8.69
CA THR A 10 25.29 8.82 10.07
C THR A 10 24.29 8.18 11.04
N GLU A 11 24.73 7.88 12.26
CA GLU A 11 23.84 7.35 13.30
C GLU A 11 22.66 8.28 13.59
N GLN A 12 22.89 9.59 13.51
CA GLN A 12 21.86 10.61 13.75
C GLN A 12 20.80 10.63 12.65
N GLU A 13 21.22 10.48 11.39
CA GLU A 13 20.33 10.37 10.24
C GLU A 13 19.55 9.04 10.28
N LEU A 14 20.20 7.94 10.63
CA LEU A 14 19.54 6.65 10.86
C LEU A 14 18.45 6.74 11.94
N ALA A 15 18.73 7.45 13.05
CA ALA A 15 17.75 7.68 14.10
C ALA A 15 16.56 8.54 13.61
N ALA A 16 16.83 9.59 12.83
CA ALA A 16 15.78 10.43 12.25
C ALA A 16 14.88 9.65 11.26
N ILE A 17 15.48 8.80 10.42
CA ILE A 17 14.74 7.92 9.48
C ILE A 17 13.88 6.92 10.26
N ALA A 18 14.41 6.32 11.32
CA ALA A 18 13.65 5.40 12.15
C ALA A 18 12.45 6.08 12.81
N ALA A 19 12.63 7.29 13.36
CA ALA A 19 11.53 8.06 13.94
C ALA A 19 10.46 8.41 12.89
N ALA A 20 10.86 8.88 11.70
CA ALA A 20 9.92 9.19 10.62
C ALA A 20 9.17 7.96 10.12
N TYR A 21 9.83 6.79 10.05
CA TYR A 21 9.18 5.53 9.68
C TYR A 21 8.11 5.15 10.69
N GLU A 22 8.41 5.18 11.99
CA GLU A 22 7.44 4.83 13.04
C GLU A 22 6.24 5.80 13.08
N GLU A 23 6.45 7.08 12.77
CA GLU A 23 5.38 8.08 12.81
C GLU A 23 4.50 8.10 11.55
N LEU A 24 5.09 7.88 10.37
CA LEU A 24 4.39 8.02 9.09
C LEU A 24 3.93 6.68 8.51
N TRP A 25 4.58 5.57 8.87
CA TRP A 25 4.26 4.29 8.27
C TRP A 25 3.07 3.65 8.97
N PRO A 26 2.01 3.29 8.25
CA PRO A 26 0.85 2.66 8.85
C PRO A 26 1.21 1.28 9.41
N ASN A 27 0.69 0.95 10.60
CA ASN A 27 0.76 -0.41 11.12
C ASN A 27 0.06 -1.35 10.14
N PRO A 28 0.65 -2.49 9.73
CA PRO A 28 0.02 -3.42 8.81
C PRO A 28 -1.29 -4.03 9.37
N SER A 29 -1.48 -4.06 10.69
CA SER A 29 -2.75 -4.44 11.32
C SER A 29 -3.81 -3.32 11.30
N GLU A 30 -3.37 -2.07 11.22
CA GLU A 30 -4.22 -0.87 11.14
C GLU A 30 -4.32 -0.33 9.71
N ALA A 31 -3.62 -0.95 8.75
CA ALA A 31 -3.84 -0.75 7.33
C ALA A 31 -5.31 -1.06 7.11
N ARG A 32 -6.09 0.04 7.10
CA ARG A 32 -7.55 0.06 6.98
C ARG A 32 -7.94 -1.05 6.02
N LYS A 33 -8.96 -1.83 6.40
CA LYS A 33 -9.73 -2.64 5.44
C LYS A 33 -9.82 -1.79 4.18
N ALA A 34 -9.12 -2.23 3.13
CA ALA A 34 -9.20 -1.54 1.85
C ALA A 34 -10.70 -1.44 1.56
N PRO A 35 -11.22 -0.25 1.18
CA PRO A 35 -12.60 -0.17 0.76
C PRO A 35 -12.82 -1.25 -0.29
N GLU A 36 -13.94 -1.96 -0.19
CA GLU A 36 -14.29 -2.97 -1.19
C GLU A 36 -14.10 -2.34 -2.57
N PRO A 37 -13.35 -3.00 -3.48
CA PRO A 37 -13.09 -2.44 -4.78
C PRO A 37 -14.44 -2.16 -5.44
N PRO A 38 -14.60 -0.98 -6.06
CA PRO A 38 -15.87 -0.62 -6.65
C PRO A 38 -16.22 -1.66 -7.72
N THR A 39 -17.44 -2.18 -7.68
CA THR A 39 -18.00 -3.10 -8.69
C THR A 39 -18.03 -2.47 -10.08
N GLU A 40 -17.90 -1.15 -10.17
CA GLU A 40 -17.88 -0.38 -11.41
C GLU A 40 -16.80 0.71 -11.35
N TRP A 41 -15.98 0.83 -12.39
CA TRP A 41 -14.96 1.87 -12.49
C TRP A 41 -14.95 2.52 -13.88
N ARG A 42 -14.58 3.81 -13.93
CA ARG A 42 -14.57 4.61 -15.17
C ARG A 42 -13.16 5.05 -15.50
N PHE A 43 -12.68 4.67 -16.69
CA PHE A 43 -11.39 5.11 -17.23
C PHE A 43 -11.54 5.47 -18.70
N SER A 44 -10.98 6.62 -19.11
CA SER A 44 -11.09 7.13 -20.49
C SER A 44 -12.55 7.19 -21.00
N GLY A 45 -13.48 7.56 -20.10
CA GLY A 45 -14.90 7.69 -20.43
C GLY A 45 -15.68 6.38 -20.58
N ARG A 46 -15.02 5.22 -20.46
CA ARG A 46 -15.63 3.89 -20.51
C ARG A 46 -15.87 3.36 -19.11
N TRP A 47 -17.02 2.72 -18.92
CA TRP A 47 -17.37 1.99 -17.71
C TRP A 47 -16.86 0.55 -17.82
N TRP A 48 -16.35 0.02 -16.71
CA TRP A 48 -15.81 -1.32 -16.56
C TRP A 48 -16.46 -1.94 -15.32
N HIS A 49 -16.96 -3.16 -15.44
CA HIS A 49 -17.57 -3.89 -14.32
C HIS A 49 -16.57 -4.93 -13.80
N GLY A 50 -16.41 -5.00 -12.48
CA GLY A 50 -15.41 -5.86 -11.81
C GLY A 50 -15.78 -7.35 -11.75
N ASP A 51 -16.98 -7.72 -12.19
CA ASP A 51 -17.53 -9.08 -12.12
C ASP A 51 -17.23 -9.94 -13.37
N ASP A 52 -16.12 -9.73 -14.08
CA ASP A 52 -15.68 -10.68 -15.11
C ASP A 52 -14.79 -11.75 -14.45
N PRO A 53 -15.33 -12.94 -14.08
CA PRO A 53 -14.47 -14.06 -13.76
C PRO A 53 -13.73 -14.39 -15.06
N GLY A 54 -12.40 -14.29 -15.03
CA GLY A 54 -11.57 -14.73 -16.14
C GLY A 54 -11.94 -16.16 -16.60
N PRO A 55 -11.47 -16.60 -17.78
CA PRO A 55 -12.04 -17.69 -18.57
C PRO A 55 -12.08 -19.12 -17.99
N ASP A 56 -11.84 -19.32 -16.68
CA ASP A 56 -11.79 -20.63 -16.01
C ASP A 56 -13.07 -21.00 -15.24
N ALA A 57 -14.22 -20.38 -15.57
CA ALA A 57 -15.53 -20.76 -15.04
C ALA A 57 -16.39 -21.47 -16.11
N ARG A 58 -15.99 -22.68 -16.52
CA ARG A 58 -16.84 -23.62 -17.26
C ARG A 58 -16.62 -25.05 -16.80
#